data_AF-A0A3S9TMQ4-F1
#
_entry.id   AF-A0A3S9TMQ4-F1
#
_cell.length_a   1.000
_cell.length_b   1.000
_cell.length_c   1.000
_cell.angle_alpha   90.00
_cell.angle_beta   90.00
_cell.angle_gamma   90.00
#
_symmetry.space_group_name_H-M   'P 1'
#
loop_
_entity.id
_entity.type
_entity.pdbx_description
1 polymer ?
#
loop_
_entity_poly.entity_id
_entity_poly.type
_entity_poly.pdbx_seq_one_letter_code
_entity_poly.pdbx_strand_id
1 'polypeptide(L)'
;METTENDLPDGSQEDMALEPRTPTAEEMLERLHAVNLDDFNMQEITDELKGNNAWLFVLTMPITAILLVVFTLVGTFATGYFILSFIVSAGILFVVGKMIDQYEQKFRYQARLEVMRRIREAETEDGLIPHFKDFLPKKYRHLWQSLKKQNYIYIDQYIAAMTLLQQRLDSDKFIRIWRLKHPETAPDAEEMEEEYTDYQGQQRA
;
A
#
# COMPACT_ATOMS: atom_id res chain seq x y z
N MET A 1 -9.52 23.95 67.10
CA MET A 1 -8.79 24.00 65.83
C MET A 1 -8.17 22.62 65.67
N GLU A 2 -8.86 21.75 64.96
CA GLU A 2 -8.30 20.49 64.47
C GLU A 2 -8.90 20.26 63.10
N THR A 3 -8.00 20.19 62.13
CA THR A 3 -8.18 20.06 60.70
C THR A 3 -8.57 18.62 60.37
N THR A 4 -9.75 18.41 59.81
CA THR A 4 -10.12 17.13 59.21
C THR A 4 -9.49 17.04 57.84
N GLU A 5 -8.46 16.22 57.74
CA GLU A 5 -7.74 15.81 56.53
C GLU A 5 -8.71 15.04 55.63
N ASN A 6 -8.99 15.60 54.45
CA ASN A 6 -9.73 14.95 53.38
C ASN A 6 -8.75 14.00 52.66
N ASP A 7 -8.71 12.74 53.08
CA ASP A 7 -8.12 11.66 52.28
C ASP A 7 -9.07 11.31 51.12
N LEU A 8 -8.82 11.93 49.97
CA LEU A 8 -9.32 11.45 48.68
C LEU A 8 -8.40 10.30 48.23
N PRO A 9 -8.92 9.09 47.93
CA PRO A 9 -8.10 8.09 47.26
C PRO A 9 -7.78 8.58 45.85
N ASP A 10 -6.48 8.79 45.64
CA ASP A 10 -5.83 9.06 44.37
C ASP A 10 -6.22 8.00 43.34
N GLY A 11 -7.11 8.40 42.43
CA GLY A 11 -7.48 7.64 41.24
C GLY A 11 -6.31 7.61 40.27
N SER A 12 -5.30 6.81 40.59
CA SER A 12 -4.34 6.33 39.61
C SER A 12 -5.10 5.43 38.64
N GLN A 13 -5.60 6.03 37.55
CA GLN A 13 -5.87 5.31 36.33
C GLN A 13 -4.53 4.74 35.86
N GLU A 14 -4.22 3.52 36.30
CA GLU A 14 -3.29 2.67 35.59
C GLU A 14 -3.86 2.50 34.19
N ASP A 15 -3.25 3.20 33.22
CA ASP A 15 -3.32 2.85 31.81
C ASP A 15 -2.89 1.38 31.71
N MET A 16 -3.87 0.47 31.82
CA MET A 16 -3.71 -0.93 31.48
C MET A 16 -3.33 -0.97 30.01
N ALA A 17 -2.03 -1.02 29.75
CA ALA A 17 -1.49 -1.45 28.48
C ALA A 17 -2.06 -2.85 28.23
N LEU A 18 -3.14 -2.91 27.44
CA LEU A 18 -3.73 -4.15 26.96
C LEU A 18 -2.58 -4.95 26.35
N GLU A 19 -2.27 -6.12 26.93
CA GLU A 19 -1.31 -7.03 26.33
C GLU A 19 -1.72 -7.29 24.87
N PRO A 20 -0.77 -7.43 23.93
CA PRO A 20 -1.08 -7.65 22.53
C PRO A 20 -1.92 -8.93 22.39
N ARG A 21 -3.23 -8.75 22.20
CA ARG A 21 -4.18 -9.84 22.01
C ARG A 21 -3.98 -10.40 20.61
N THR A 22 -3.76 -11.71 20.51
CA THR A 22 -3.78 -12.41 19.23
C THR A 22 -5.12 -12.15 18.54
N PRO A 23 -5.15 -11.61 17.31
CA PRO A 23 -6.40 -11.28 16.63
C PRO A 23 -7.20 -12.55 16.35
N THR A 24 -8.53 -12.43 16.37
CA THR A 24 -9.42 -13.55 16.03
C THR A 24 -9.37 -13.86 14.53
N ALA A 25 -9.87 -15.02 14.12
CA ALA A 25 -9.88 -15.40 12.70
C ALA A 25 -10.78 -14.44 11.88
N GLU A 26 -11.88 -14.05 12.50
CA GLU A 26 -12.91 -13.17 11.96
C GLU A 26 -12.36 -11.74 11.80
N GLU A 27 -11.65 -11.22 12.81
CA GLU A 27 -10.93 -9.94 12.72
C GLU A 27 -9.89 -9.94 11.60
N MET A 28 -9.16 -11.04 11.42
CA MET A 28 -8.17 -11.17 10.35
C MET A 28 -8.81 -11.17 8.95
N LEU A 29 -9.97 -11.81 8.80
CA LEU A 29 -10.74 -11.80 7.56
C LEU A 29 -11.32 -10.42 7.28
N GLU A 30 -11.85 -9.74 8.30
CA GLU A 30 -12.34 -8.37 8.17
C GLU A 30 -11.22 -7.44 7.73
N ARG A 31 -10.05 -7.51 8.37
CA ARG A 31 -8.85 -6.74 7.96
C ARG A 31 -8.46 -7.03 6.52
N LEU A 32 -8.50 -8.30 6.08
CA LEU A 32 -8.18 -8.66 4.70
C LEU A 32 -9.12 -7.98 3.69
N HIS A 33 -10.41 -7.92 3.98
CA HIS A 33 -11.41 -7.31 3.10
C HIS A 33 -11.47 -5.78 3.22
N ALA A 34 -11.05 -5.21 4.35
CA ALA A 34 -10.97 -3.77 4.55
C ALA A 34 -9.83 -3.10 3.76
N VAL A 35 -8.81 -3.87 3.34
CA VAL A 35 -7.73 -3.32 2.51
C VAL A 35 -8.24 -3.00 1.10
N ASN A 36 -8.26 -1.72 0.76
CA ASN A 36 -8.50 -1.25 -0.60
C ASN A 36 -7.25 -1.44 -1.46
N LEU A 37 -7.37 -2.13 -2.58
CA LEU A 37 -6.25 -2.41 -3.49
C LEU A 37 -5.89 -1.20 -4.36
N ASP A 38 -6.85 -0.31 -4.61
CA ASP A 38 -6.64 0.89 -5.42
C ASP A 38 -5.67 1.86 -4.73
N ASP A 39 -5.60 1.81 -3.39
CA ASP A 39 -4.67 2.62 -2.59
C ASP A 39 -3.19 2.28 -2.86
N PHE A 40 -2.91 1.19 -3.58
CA PHE A 40 -1.56 0.77 -3.97
C PHE A 40 -1.26 0.98 -5.46
N ASN A 41 -2.16 1.63 -6.21
CA ASN A 41 -1.98 1.89 -7.64
C ASN A 41 -0.82 2.86 -7.88
N MET A 42 0.30 2.33 -8.36
CA MET A 42 1.51 3.13 -8.61
C MET A 42 1.30 4.25 -9.62
N GLN A 43 0.43 4.09 -10.61
CA GLN A 43 0.20 5.14 -11.61
C GLN A 43 -0.55 6.31 -10.99
N GLU A 44 -1.62 6.01 -10.27
CA GLU A 44 -2.44 7.00 -9.58
C GLU A 44 -1.63 7.76 -8.53
N ILE A 45 -0.87 7.06 -7.69
CA ILE A 45 0.01 7.70 -6.70
C ILE A 45 1.11 8.52 -7.38
N THR A 46 1.65 8.06 -8.52
CA THR A 46 2.63 8.85 -9.28
C THR A 46 2.00 10.15 -9.79
N ASP A 47 0.76 10.11 -10.26
CA ASP A 47 0.06 11.27 -10.78
C ASP A 47 -0.39 12.22 -9.65
N GLU A 48 -0.82 11.69 -8.50
CA GLU A 48 -1.06 12.45 -7.26
C GLU A 48 0.21 13.19 -6.82
N LEU A 49 1.36 12.50 -6.80
CA LEU A 49 2.64 13.09 -6.40
C LEU A 49 3.16 14.12 -7.41
N LYS A 50 2.88 13.94 -8.71
CA LYS A 50 3.11 14.97 -9.74
C LYS A 50 2.18 16.17 -9.50
N GLY A 51 0.98 15.94 -8.97
CA GLY A 51 0.00 16.96 -8.61
C GLY A 51 -0.30 17.90 -9.77
N ASN A 52 -0.35 19.21 -9.49
CA ASN A 52 -0.58 20.24 -10.50
C ASN A 52 0.51 20.32 -11.59
N ASN A 53 1.66 19.65 -11.41
CA ASN A 53 2.75 19.66 -12.39
C ASN A 53 2.65 18.53 -13.43
N ALA A 54 1.66 17.65 -13.34
CA ALA A 54 1.44 16.59 -14.33
C ALA A 54 1.29 17.15 -15.76
N TRP A 55 0.71 18.35 -15.90
CA TRP A 55 0.55 19.03 -17.19
C TRP A 55 1.89 19.33 -17.89
N LEU A 56 2.98 19.54 -17.13
CA LEU A 56 4.31 19.83 -17.69
C LEU A 56 4.84 18.64 -18.48
N PHE A 57 4.59 17.42 -18.01
CA PHE A 57 5.02 16.19 -18.66
C PHE A 57 4.22 15.93 -19.95
N VAL A 58 2.90 16.19 -19.93
CA VAL A 58 2.04 16.05 -21.12
C VAL A 58 2.43 17.03 -22.21
N LEU A 59 2.81 18.26 -21.83
CA LEU A 59 3.22 19.30 -22.78
C LEU A 59 4.68 19.21 -23.23
N THR A 60 5.49 18.36 -22.62
CA THR A 60 6.92 18.30 -22.97
C THR A 60 7.12 17.90 -24.44
N MET A 61 6.32 16.97 -24.95
CA MET A 61 6.42 16.49 -26.34
C MET A 61 6.11 17.59 -27.39
N PRO A 62 4.98 18.31 -27.32
CA PRO A 62 4.72 19.40 -28.27
C PRO A 62 5.68 20.59 -28.08
N ILE A 63 6.03 20.94 -26.84
CA ILE A 63 6.94 22.07 -26.57
C ILE A 63 8.34 21.79 -27.13
N THR A 64 8.87 20.57 -26.95
CA THR A 64 10.18 20.21 -27.50
C THR A 64 10.21 20.24 -29.02
N ALA A 65 9.12 19.84 -29.69
CA ALA A 65 9.00 19.95 -31.14
C ALA A 65 9.01 21.42 -31.61
N ILE A 66 8.27 22.31 -30.92
CA ILE A 66 8.26 23.74 -31.23
C ILE A 66 9.66 24.35 -30.98
N LEU A 67 10.28 24.04 -29.85
CA LEU A 67 11.63 24.50 -29.51
C LEU A 67 12.67 24.04 -30.53
N LEU A 68 12.55 22.80 -31.06
CA LEU A 68 13.44 22.29 -32.10
C LEU A 68 13.36 23.18 -33.33
N VAL A 69 12.16 23.51 -33.79
CA VAL A 69 11.95 24.36 -34.96
C VAL A 69 12.50 25.76 -34.69
N VAL A 70 12.17 26.37 -33.55
CA VAL A 70 12.61 27.73 -33.20
C VAL A 70 14.14 27.80 -33.10
N PHE A 71 14.78 26.89 -32.37
CA PHE A 71 16.24 26.88 -32.24
C PHE A 71 16.94 26.58 -33.57
N THR A 72 16.38 25.70 -34.39
CA THR A 72 16.91 25.44 -35.73
C THR A 72 16.83 26.69 -36.59
N LEU A 73 15.71 27.42 -36.56
CA LEU A 73 15.52 28.64 -37.36
C LEU A 73 16.49 29.75 -36.90
N VAL A 74 16.61 29.97 -35.59
CA VAL A 74 17.53 30.95 -35.00
C VAL A 74 18.98 30.60 -35.30
N GLY A 75 19.36 29.33 -35.14
CA GLY A 75 20.71 28.87 -35.46
C GLY A 75 21.03 29.02 -36.95
N THR A 76 20.06 28.74 -37.83
CA THR A 76 20.22 28.92 -39.28
C THR A 76 20.41 30.38 -39.63
N PHE A 77 19.66 31.29 -39.00
CA PHE A 77 19.83 32.72 -39.17
C PHE A 77 21.21 33.22 -38.71
N ALA A 78 21.73 32.69 -37.61
CA ALA A 78 23.03 33.10 -37.06
C ALA A 78 24.25 32.50 -37.80
N THR A 79 24.15 31.25 -38.26
CA THR A 79 25.30 30.51 -38.82
C THR A 79 25.27 30.38 -40.34
N GLY A 80 24.10 30.56 -40.96
CA GLY A 80 23.88 30.28 -42.39
C GLY A 80 23.75 28.79 -42.74
N TYR A 81 23.99 27.88 -41.79
CA TYR A 81 23.97 26.43 -42.02
C TYR A 81 22.77 25.77 -41.35
N PHE A 82 21.77 25.40 -42.14
CA PHE A 82 20.54 24.75 -41.65
C PHE A 82 20.81 23.41 -40.95
N ILE A 83 21.54 22.51 -41.61
CA ILE A 83 21.79 21.15 -41.11
C ILE A 83 22.58 21.18 -39.80
N LEU A 84 23.61 22.02 -39.73
CA LEU A 84 24.44 22.15 -38.53
C LEU A 84 23.61 22.67 -37.34
N SER A 85 22.79 23.69 -37.58
CA SER A 85 21.91 24.28 -36.57
C SER A 85 20.86 23.30 -36.06
N PHE A 86 20.32 22.47 -36.95
CA PHE A 86 19.39 21.40 -36.59
C PHE A 86 20.04 20.37 -35.66
N ILE A 87 21.23 19.88 -36.03
CA ILE A 87 21.94 18.86 -35.24
C ILE A 87 22.29 19.39 -33.85
N VAL A 88 22.76 20.64 -33.75
CA VAL A 88 23.08 21.28 -32.46
C VAL A 88 21.81 21.43 -31.62
N SER A 89 20.71 21.90 -32.22
CA SER A 89 19.43 22.07 -31.52
C SER A 89 18.86 20.73 -31.02
N ALA A 90 18.91 19.69 -31.85
CA ALA A 90 18.49 18.35 -31.47
C ALA A 90 19.36 17.80 -30.32
N GLY A 91 20.67 18.04 -30.35
CA GLY A 91 21.58 17.66 -29.27
C GLY A 91 21.25 18.35 -27.95
N ILE A 92 20.98 19.66 -27.97
CA ILE A 92 20.56 20.42 -26.78
C ILE A 92 19.25 19.86 -26.23
N LEU A 93 18.24 19.67 -27.08
CA LEU A 93 16.94 19.15 -26.67
C LEU A 93 17.01 17.72 -26.15
N PHE A 94 17.90 16.89 -26.69
CA PHE A 94 18.15 15.55 -26.16
C PHE A 94 18.65 15.60 -24.71
N VAL A 95 19.57 16.52 -24.39
CA VAL A 95 20.06 16.71 -23.02
C VAL A 95 18.95 17.18 -22.09
N VAL A 96 18.13 18.13 -22.55
CA VAL A 96 16.96 18.61 -21.77
C VAL A 96 15.96 17.49 -21.53
N GLY A 97 15.64 16.69 -22.56
CA GLY A 97 14.76 15.54 -22.44
C GLY A 97 15.27 14.53 -21.40
N LYS A 98 16.57 14.22 -21.44
CA LYS A 98 17.22 13.36 -20.43
C LYS A 98 17.07 13.90 -19.00
N MET A 99 17.15 15.22 -18.80
CA MET A 99 16.94 15.81 -17.47
C MET A 99 15.50 15.68 -17.00
N ILE A 100 14.53 15.84 -17.90
CA ILE A 100 13.10 15.69 -17.59
C ILE A 100 12.76 14.23 -17.26
N ASP A 101 13.29 13.27 -18.03
CA ASP A 101 13.11 11.83 -17.75
C ASP A 101 13.65 11.46 -16.35
N GLN A 102 14.81 11.99 -15.98
CA GLN A 102 15.37 11.79 -14.64
C GLN A 102 14.47 12.39 -13.55
N TYR A 103 13.81 13.51 -13.82
CA TYR A 103 12.86 14.11 -12.91
C TYR A 103 11.60 13.24 -12.75
N GLU A 104 11.08 12.66 -13.83
CA GLU A 104 9.97 11.71 -13.76
C GLU A 104 10.33 10.45 -12.96
N GLN A 105 11.54 9.91 -13.14
CA GLN A 105 12.01 8.75 -12.39
C GLN A 105 12.01 9.00 -10.87
N LYS A 106 12.30 10.24 -10.43
CA LYS A 106 12.21 10.60 -9.01
C LYS A 106 10.79 10.46 -8.47
N PHE A 107 9.78 10.91 -9.22
CA PHE A 107 8.38 10.74 -8.79
C PHE A 107 7.97 9.27 -8.72
N ARG A 108 8.35 8.45 -9.71
CA ARG A 108 8.07 7.01 -9.65
C ARG A 108 8.75 6.34 -8.46
N TYR A 109 9.97 6.78 -8.12
CA TYR A 109 10.67 6.30 -6.93
C TYR A 109 9.94 6.72 -5.64
N GLN A 110 9.49 7.97 -5.54
CA GLN A 110 8.70 8.44 -4.40
C GLN A 110 7.36 7.70 -4.30
N ALA A 111 6.66 7.50 -5.41
CA ALA A 111 5.43 6.71 -5.45
C ALA A 111 5.67 5.29 -4.93
N ARG A 112 6.81 4.67 -5.31
CA ARG A 112 7.18 3.37 -4.79
C ARG A 112 7.37 3.36 -3.28
N LEU A 113 8.05 4.36 -2.72
CA LEU A 113 8.24 4.48 -1.27
C LEU A 113 6.91 4.72 -0.55
N GLU A 114 6.04 5.54 -1.14
CA GLU A 114 4.71 5.82 -0.61
C GLU A 114 3.83 4.58 -0.61
N VAL A 115 3.84 3.77 -1.67
CA VAL A 115 3.15 2.49 -1.70
C VAL A 115 3.70 1.54 -0.63
N MET A 116 5.02 1.48 -0.45
CA MET A 116 5.62 0.69 0.63
C MET A 116 5.15 1.14 2.02
N ARG A 117 5.00 2.45 2.23
CA ARG A 117 4.45 3.03 3.47
C ARG A 117 2.99 2.61 3.66
N ARG A 118 2.16 2.73 2.63
CA ARG A 118 0.74 2.31 2.67
C ARG A 118 0.60 0.81 2.93
N ILE A 119 1.45 -0.03 2.32
CA ILE A 119 1.49 -1.48 2.60
C ILE A 119 1.87 -1.74 4.05
N ARG A 120 2.86 -1.01 4.60
CA ARG A 120 3.24 -1.12 6.01
C ARG A 120 2.07 -0.79 6.94
N GLU A 121 1.31 0.23 6.61
CA GLU A 121 0.11 0.64 7.39
C GLU A 121 -0.98 -0.42 7.32
N ALA A 122 -1.23 -0.99 6.15
CA ALA A 122 -2.21 -2.06 5.95
C ALA A 122 -1.82 -3.38 6.66
N GLU A 123 -0.53 -3.75 6.64
CA GLU A 123 -0.02 -4.94 7.33
C GLU A 123 -0.04 -4.79 8.86
N THR A 124 0.12 -3.56 9.37
CA THR A 124 0.26 -3.26 10.81
C THR A 124 1.49 -3.99 11.43
N GLU A 125 1.75 -3.86 12.73
CA GLU A 125 2.95 -4.44 13.36
C GLU A 125 2.95 -5.98 13.37
N ASP A 126 1.76 -6.59 13.48
CA ASP A 126 1.58 -8.05 13.55
C ASP A 126 1.60 -8.76 12.19
N GLY A 127 1.54 -7.99 11.09
CA GLY A 127 1.43 -8.48 9.73
C GLY A 127 0.03 -9.02 9.40
N LEU A 128 -0.35 -8.99 8.12
CA LEU A 128 -1.60 -9.52 7.58
C LEU A 128 -1.31 -10.74 6.69
N ILE A 129 -0.64 -10.54 5.57
CA ILE A 129 -0.27 -11.62 4.61
C ILE A 129 0.49 -12.79 5.25
N PRO A 130 1.43 -12.60 6.21
CA PRO A 130 2.14 -13.71 6.83
C PRO A 130 1.23 -14.75 7.52
N HIS A 131 0.05 -14.33 7.99
CA HIS A 131 -0.95 -15.19 8.62
C HIS A 131 -1.74 -16.02 7.60
N PHE A 132 -1.95 -15.47 6.40
CA PHE A 132 -2.58 -16.17 5.27
C PHE A 132 -1.61 -17.00 4.41
N LYS A 133 -0.34 -17.14 4.82
CA LYS A 133 0.72 -17.80 4.02
C LYS A 133 0.36 -19.20 3.51
N ASP A 134 -0.47 -19.96 4.24
CA ASP A 134 -0.83 -21.34 3.89
C ASP A 134 -1.87 -21.40 2.76
N PHE A 135 -2.54 -20.28 2.51
CA PHE A 135 -3.52 -20.10 1.43
C PHE A 135 -2.89 -19.47 0.18
N LEU A 136 -1.63 -19.06 0.27
CA LEU A 136 -0.89 -18.50 -0.84
C LEU A 136 -0.04 -19.57 -1.56
N PRO A 137 0.00 -19.55 -2.91
CA PRO A 137 0.91 -20.39 -3.68
C PRO A 137 2.39 -20.18 -3.29
N LYS A 138 3.21 -21.23 -3.42
CA LYS A 138 4.65 -21.21 -3.05
C LYS A 138 5.46 -20.10 -3.73
N LYS A 139 5.02 -19.58 -4.89
CA LYS A 139 5.68 -18.47 -5.59
C LYS A 139 5.75 -17.19 -4.74
N TYR A 140 4.81 -16.99 -3.81
CA TYR A 140 4.78 -15.85 -2.89
C TYR A 140 5.66 -16.05 -1.65
N ARG A 141 6.51 -17.08 -1.62
CA ARG A 141 7.39 -17.35 -0.47
C ARG A 141 8.26 -16.16 -0.09
N HIS A 142 8.86 -15.50 -1.09
CA HIS A 142 9.74 -14.37 -0.85
C HIS A 142 8.98 -13.14 -0.36
N LEU A 143 7.74 -12.95 -0.80
CA LEU A 143 6.86 -11.87 -0.33
C LEU A 143 6.64 -11.97 1.17
N TRP A 144 6.02 -13.04 1.67
CA TRP A 144 5.68 -13.11 3.10
C TRP A 144 6.93 -13.21 4.00
N GLN A 145 8.03 -13.77 3.51
CA GLN A 145 9.32 -13.73 4.23
C GLN A 145 9.87 -12.31 4.37
N SER A 146 9.68 -11.48 3.34
CA SER A 146 10.07 -10.07 3.34
C SER A 146 9.17 -9.25 4.27
N LEU A 147 7.86 -9.48 4.23
CA LEU A 147 6.88 -8.79 5.10
C LEU A 147 7.15 -9.06 6.58
N LYS A 148 7.49 -10.31 6.96
CA LYS A 148 7.93 -10.63 8.33
C LYS A 148 9.15 -9.84 8.81
N LYS A 149 9.97 -9.35 7.89
CA LYS A 149 11.15 -8.52 8.16
C LYS A 149 10.87 -7.03 7.98
N GLN A 150 9.59 -6.64 7.90
CA GLN A 150 9.14 -5.27 7.62
C GLN A 150 9.74 -4.69 6.33
N ASN A 151 9.92 -5.54 5.32
CA ASN A 151 10.46 -5.16 4.03
C ASN A 151 9.38 -5.32 2.94
N TYR A 152 8.96 -4.20 2.36
CA TYR A 152 7.79 -4.08 1.49
C TYR A 152 8.15 -3.94 -0.01
N ILE A 153 9.33 -4.41 -0.43
CA ILE A 153 9.85 -4.22 -1.80
C ILE A 153 8.96 -4.85 -2.90
N TYR A 154 8.23 -5.93 -2.57
CA TYR A 154 7.47 -6.77 -3.52
C TYR A 154 6.03 -6.31 -3.74
N ILE A 155 5.84 -5.05 -4.15
CA ILE A 155 4.53 -4.41 -4.33
C ILE A 155 3.59 -5.21 -5.25
N ASP A 156 4.02 -5.54 -6.47
CA ASP A 156 3.14 -6.23 -7.43
C ASP A 156 2.71 -7.61 -6.93
N GLN A 157 3.62 -8.33 -6.25
CA GLN A 157 3.30 -9.62 -5.64
C GLN A 157 2.36 -9.46 -4.45
N TYR A 158 2.49 -8.38 -3.68
CA TYR A 158 1.61 -8.05 -2.58
C TYR A 158 0.18 -7.83 -3.07
N ILE A 159 -0.02 -6.95 -4.05
CA ILE A 159 -1.33 -6.66 -4.64
C ILE A 159 -1.95 -7.95 -5.21
N ALA A 160 -1.18 -8.74 -5.95
CA ALA A 160 -1.66 -9.99 -6.51
C ALA A 160 -2.01 -11.04 -5.45
N ALA A 161 -1.25 -11.11 -4.35
CA ALA A 161 -1.54 -12.00 -3.23
C ALA A 161 -2.81 -11.57 -2.50
N MET A 162 -2.95 -10.28 -2.19
CA MET A 162 -4.16 -9.71 -1.58
C MET A 162 -5.39 -9.96 -2.45
N THR A 163 -5.31 -9.69 -3.75
CA THR A 163 -6.40 -9.94 -4.71
C THR A 163 -6.80 -11.42 -4.69
N LEU A 164 -5.82 -12.33 -4.70
CA LEU A 164 -6.07 -13.77 -4.67
C LEU A 164 -6.79 -14.17 -3.37
N LEU A 165 -6.34 -13.65 -2.23
CA LEU A 165 -6.98 -13.93 -0.95
C LEU A 165 -8.41 -13.37 -0.91
N GLN A 166 -8.62 -12.10 -1.26
CA GLN A 166 -9.96 -11.49 -1.25
C GLN A 166 -10.95 -12.21 -2.19
N GLN A 167 -10.50 -12.80 -3.30
CA GLN A 167 -11.38 -13.45 -4.29
C GLN A 167 -11.53 -14.97 -4.12
N ARG A 168 -10.53 -15.66 -3.57
CA ARG A 168 -10.42 -17.13 -3.61
C ARG A 168 -10.21 -17.76 -2.23
N LEU A 169 -10.12 -16.97 -1.16
CA LEU A 169 -10.00 -17.52 0.17
C LEU A 169 -11.30 -18.20 0.58
N ASP A 170 -11.16 -19.42 1.09
CA ASP A 170 -12.23 -20.16 1.75
C ASP A 170 -12.20 -19.77 3.23
N SER A 171 -13.10 -18.87 3.62
CA SER A 171 -13.15 -18.27 4.95
C SER A 171 -13.36 -19.33 6.05
N ASP A 172 -14.25 -20.30 5.83
CA ASP A 172 -14.53 -21.36 6.80
C ASP A 172 -13.31 -22.24 7.04
N LYS A 173 -12.59 -22.56 5.96
CA LYS A 173 -11.33 -23.31 6.06
C LYS A 173 -10.24 -22.50 6.76
N PHE A 174 -10.19 -21.19 6.54
CA PHE A 174 -9.27 -20.30 7.26
C PHE A 174 -9.56 -20.30 8.76
N ILE A 175 -10.81 -20.03 9.15
CA ILE A 175 -11.25 -19.99 10.56
C ILE A 175 -10.92 -21.30 11.27
N ARG A 176 -11.24 -22.44 10.65
CA ARG A 176 -10.93 -23.75 11.24
C ARG A 176 -9.42 -23.97 11.44
N ILE A 177 -8.60 -23.60 10.46
CA ILE A 177 -7.13 -23.74 10.56
C ILE A 177 -6.57 -22.76 11.60
N TRP A 178 -7.14 -21.56 11.70
CA TRP A 178 -6.78 -20.55 12.69
C TRP A 178 -7.05 -21.02 14.11
N ARG A 179 -8.28 -21.47 14.40
CA ARG A 179 -8.68 -21.99 15.72
C ARG A 179 -7.85 -23.20 16.16
N LEU A 180 -7.39 -24.03 15.23
CA LEU A 180 -6.46 -25.14 15.53
C LEU A 180 -5.05 -24.66 15.91
N LYS A 181 -4.61 -23.50 15.41
CA LYS A 181 -3.28 -22.92 15.70
C LYS A 181 -3.30 -21.99 16.91
N HIS A 182 -4.43 -21.34 17.14
CA HIS A 182 -4.68 -20.33 18.17
C HIS A 182 -5.92 -20.70 18.99
N PRO A 183 -5.89 -21.82 19.74
CA PRO A 183 -7.03 -22.27 20.53
C PRO A 183 -7.52 -21.23 21.56
N GLU A 184 -6.63 -20.33 22.00
CA GLU A 184 -6.91 -19.21 22.90
C GLU A 184 -7.82 -18.13 22.29
N THR A 185 -8.01 -18.12 20.97
CA THR A 185 -8.88 -17.16 20.26
C THR A 185 -10.23 -17.76 19.85
N ALA A 186 -10.49 -19.01 20.21
CA ALA A 186 -11.77 -19.65 19.90
C ALA A 186 -12.89 -19.08 20.78
N PRO A 187 -14.11 -18.91 20.23
CA PRO A 187 -15.27 -18.49 21.00
C PRO A 187 -15.51 -19.44 22.17
N ASP A 188 -15.91 -18.90 23.32
CA ASP A 188 -16.25 -19.71 24.49
C ASP A 188 -17.42 -20.65 24.15
N ALA A 189 -17.55 -21.77 24.87
CA ALA A 189 -18.56 -22.80 24.56
C ALA A 189 -20.01 -22.25 24.51
N GLU A 190 -20.28 -21.15 25.20
CA GLU A 190 -21.56 -20.44 25.21
C GLU A 190 -21.82 -19.69 23.88
N GLU A 191 -20.80 -19.08 23.27
CA GLU A 191 -20.91 -18.41 21.96
C GLU A 191 -21.10 -19.40 20.81
N MET A 192 -20.55 -20.62 20.93
CA MET A 192 -20.80 -21.70 19.97
C MET A 192 -22.25 -22.20 20.03
N GLU A 193 -22.86 -22.31 21.21
CA GLU A 193 -24.26 -22.74 21.35
C GLU A 193 -25.24 -21.74 20.73
N GLU A 194 -24.98 -20.44 20.82
CA GLU A 194 -25.79 -19.39 20.18
C GLU A 194 -25.72 -19.46 18.64
N GLU A 195 -24.54 -19.68 18.07
CA GLU A 195 -24.33 -19.83 16.61
C GLU A 195 -25.11 -21.04 16.06
N TYR A 196 -25.10 -22.19 16.76
CA TYR A 196 -25.86 -23.38 16.35
C TYR A 196 -27.38 -23.19 16.43
N THR A 197 -27.88 -22.39 17.38
CA THR A 197 -29.31 -22.11 17.49
C THR A 197 -29.82 -21.19 16.37
N ASP A 198 -29.01 -20.24 15.89
CA ASP A 198 -29.39 -19.35 14.77
C ASP A 198 -29.48 -20.12 13.44
N TYR A 199 -28.50 -20.99 13.14
CA TYR A 199 -28.56 -21.87 11.96
C TYR A 199 -29.78 -22.81 11.95
N GLN A 200 -30.22 -23.30 13.11
CA GLN A 200 -31.43 -24.12 13.20
C GLN A 200 -32.73 -23.30 13.12
N GLY A 201 -32.71 -22.04 13.56
CA GLY A 201 -33.84 -21.11 13.42
C GLY A 201 -34.08 -20.72 11.97
N GLN A 202 -33.02 -20.50 11.20
CA GLN A 202 -33.10 -20.04 9.81
C GLN A 202 -33.45 -21.15 8.80
N GLN A 203 -33.20 -22.43 9.14
CA GLN A 203 -33.66 -23.58 8.33
C GLN A 203 -35.11 -24.00 8.62
N ARG A 204 -35.76 -23.40 9.61
CA ARG A 204 -37.15 -23.71 10.02
C ARG A 204 -38.15 -22.59 9.71
N ALA A 205 -37.75 -21.52 9.03
CA ALA A 205 -38.60 -20.42 8.58
C ALA A 205 -38.88 -20.50 7.08
#